data_AF-A0A1F3IRB5-F1
#
_entry.id   AF-A0A1F3IRB5-F1
#
_cell.length_a   1.000
_cell.length_b   1.000
_cell.length_c   1.000
_cell.angle_alpha   90.00
_cell.angle_beta   90.00
_cell.angle_gamma   90.00
#
_symmetry.space_group_name_H-M   'P 1'
#
loop_
_entity.id
_entity.type
_entity.pdbx_description
1 polymer ?
#
loop_
_entity_poly.entity_id
_entity_poly.type
_entity_poly.pdbx_seq_one_letter_code
_entity_poly.pdbx_strand_id
1 'polypeptide(L)'
;MTSVKNIKAPAFTVIEMIVVITISGILISSAMMIYLNYQKMFNKTLKGIEQSSEFMLFDSRIQNDSENSDKFVFKNDQFIFQLYDSTEVSYQFLENYLVRTCNEHSDTTFFKIKDLTYTNYSGNLIKEIEFDIILNNNKFRYYLKKKYNNSTLVNFSLNNGN
;
A
#
# COMPACT_ATOMS: atom_id res chain seq x y z
N MET A 1 -9.61 -69.48 37.99
CA MET A 1 -9.49 -68.33 38.90
C MET A 1 -8.21 -67.59 38.59
N THR A 2 -8.28 -66.53 37.80
CA THR A 2 -7.14 -65.66 37.48
C THR A 2 -7.00 -64.61 38.58
N SER A 3 -5.88 -64.65 39.31
CA SER A 3 -5.51 -63.65 40.30
C SER A 3 -5.30 -62.30 39.59
N VAL A 4 -6.19 -61.34 39.85
CA VAL A 4 -6.05 -59.96 39.40
C VAL A 4 -4.93 -59.33 40.22
N LYS A 5 -3.75 -59.22 39.61
CA LYS A 5 -2.61 -58.53 40.20
C LYS A 5 -2.93 -57.03 40.26
N ASN A 6 -3.32 -56.54 41.43
CA ASN A 6 -3.50 -55.11 41.68
C ASN A 6 -2.15 -54.39 41.53
N ILE A 7 -1.92 -53.80 40.36
CA ILE A 7 -0.78 -52.91 40.13
C ILE A 7 -1.10 -51.61 40.87
N LYS A 8 -0.57 -51.46 42.09
CA LYS A 8 -0.64 -50.18 42.82
C LYS A 8 0.25 -49.17 42.09
N ALA A 9 -0.35 -48.15 41.47
CA ALA A 9 0.40 -47.02 40.94
C ALA A 9 1.09 -46.29 42.11
N PRO A 10 2.38 -45.93 42.00
CA PRO A 10 3.06 -45.15 43.03
C PRO A 10 2.36 -43.80 43.18
N ALA A 11 1.99 -43.45 44.41
CA ALA A 11 1.37 -42.16 44.70
C ALA A 11 2.39 -41.04 44.50
N PHE A 12 2.03 -40.05 43.70
CA PHE A 12 2.85 -38.87 43.44
C PHE A 12 2.94 -38.00 44.70
N THR A 13 4.12 -37.52 45.06
CA THR A 13 4.29 -36.63 46.20
C THR A 13 3.82 -35.22 45.85
N VAL A 14 3.39 -34.46 46.87
CA VAL A 14 2.95 -33.06 46.70
C VAL A 14 4.06 -32.20 46.09
N ILE A 15 5.33 -32.47 46.46
CA ILE A 15 6.49 -31.75 45.93
C ILE A 15 6.67 -32.02 44.44
N GLU A 16 6.56 -33.28 43.99
CA GLU A 16 6.65 -33.61 42.57
C GLU A 16 5.51 -32.95 41.79
N MET A 17 4.30 -32.86 42.34
CA MET A 17 3.18 -32.17 41.71
C MET A 17 3.46 -30.68 41.52
N ILE A 18 4.01 -30.02 42.54
CA ILE A 18 4.42 -28.61 42.46
C ILE A 18 5.49 -28.40 41.39
N VAL A 19 6.50 -29.29 41.33
CA VAL A 19 7.54 -29.24 40.30
C VAL A 19 6.92 -29.39 38.90
N VAL A 20 6.03 -30.36 38.69
CA VAL A 20 5.36 -30.58 37.39
C VAL A 20 4.53 -29.37 36.98
N ILE A 21 3.75 -28.78 37.91
CA ILE A 21 2.93 -27.59 37.62
C ILE A 21 3.82 -26.41 37.26
N THR A 22 4.94 -26.23 37.98
CA THR A 22 5.88 -25.12 37.75
C THR A 22 6.53 -25.26 36.37
N ILE A 23 7.02 -26.45 36.03
CA ILE A 23 7.62 -26.71 34.71
C ILE A 23 6.58 -26.52 33.60
N SER A 24 5.36 -27.04 33.80
CA SER A 24 4.28 -26.91 32.82
C SER A 24 3.90 -25.43 32.61
N GLY A 25 3.83 -24.64 33.68
CA GLY A 25 3.59 -23.21 33.60
C GLY A 25 4.65 -22.49 32.78
N ILE A 26 5.94 -22.78 33.03
CA ILE A 26 7.05 -22.19 32.27
C ILE A 26 6.95 -22.56 30.79
N LEU A 27 6.66 -23.83 30.47
CA LEU A 27 6.51 -24.30 29.09
C LEU A 27 5.33 -23.62 28.39
N ILE A 28 4.17 -23.53 29.04
CA ILE A 28 2.98 -22.86 28.50
C ILE A 28 3.26 -21.37 28.27
N SER A 29 3.87 -20.68 29.23
CA SER A 29 4.24 -19.27 29.09
C SER A 29 5.21 -19.05 27.93
N SER A 30 6.21 -19.93 27.79
CA SER A 30 7.18 -19.86 26.69
C SER A 30 6.51 -20.07 25.33
N ALA A 31 5.65 -21.08 25.21
CA ALA A 31 4.90 -21.35 24.00
C ALA A 31 3.96 -20.18 23.62
N MET A 32 3.26 -19.62 24.61
CA MET A 32 2.39 -18.46 24.42
C MET A 32 3.18 -17.22 23.96
N MET A 33 4.36 -16.98 24.55
CA MET A 33 5.21 -15.86 24.14
C MET A 33 5.66 -15.99 22.68
N ILE A 34 6.07 -17.20 22.27
CA ILE A 34 6.44 -17.49 20.87
C ILE A 34 5.25 -17.24 19.95
N TYR A 35 4.07 -17.77 20.29
CA TYR A 35 2.86 -17.59 19.50
C TYR A 35 2.48 -16.12 19.33
N LEU A 36 2.50 -15.33 20.42
CA LEU A 36 2.18 -13.90 20.36
C LEU A 36 3.18 -13.11 19.51
N ASN A 37 4.46 -13.46 19.57
CA ASN A 37 5.48 -12.84 18.74
C ASN A 37 5.30 -13.19 17.27
N TYR A 38 5.03 -14.47 16.97
CA TYR A 38 4.72 -14.92 15.62
C TYR A 38 3.50 -14.20 15.05
N GLN A 39 2.40 -14.11 15.82
CA GLN A 39 1.19 -13.42 15.38
C GLN A 39 1.44 -11.94 15.09
N LYS A 40 2.24 -11.25 15.92
CA LYS A 40 2.64 -9.86 15.66
C LYS A 40 3.43 -9.72 14.37
N MET A 41 4.40 -10.61 14.12
CA MET A 41 5.18 -10.61 12.88
C MET A 41 4.31 -10.91 11.65
N PHE A 42 3.42 -11.89 11.76
CA PHE A 42 2.49 -12.26 10.69
C PHE A 42 1.56 -11.10 10.33
N ASN A 43 0.93 -10.46 11.32
CA ASN A 43 0.06 -9.31 11.09
C ASN A 43 0.83 -8.12 10.49
N LYS A 44 2.07 -7.87 10.92
CA LYS A 44 2.92 -6.83 10.33
C LYS A 44 3.23 -7.13 8.87
N THR A 45 3.47 -8.39 8.54
CA THR A 45 3.76 -8.84 7.17
C THR A 45 2.54 -8.69 6.28
N LEU A 46 1.37 -9.12 6.73
CA LEU A 46 0.11 -8.96 5.98
C LEU A 46 -0.19 -7.50 5.66
N LYS A 47 -0.08 -6.60 6.64
CA LYS A 47 -0.25 -5.16 6.42
C LYS A 47 0.74 -4.61 5.37
N GLY A 48 1.97 -5.12 5.39
CA GLY A 48 2.97 -4.72 4.40
C GLY A 48 2.65 -5.19 2.98
N ILE A 49 2.10 -6.40 2.85
CA ILE A 49 1.61 -6.94 1.57
C ILE A 49 0.43 -6.13 1.07
N GLU A 50 -0.56 -5.82 1.93
CA GLU A 50 -1.72 -5.01 1.58
C GLU A 50 -1.31 -3.63 1.04
N GLN A 51 -0.44 -2.90 1.78
CA GLN A 51 0.07 -1.60 1.33
C GLN A 51 0.83 -1.68 -0.01
N SER A 52 1.61 -2.74 -0.21
CA SER A 52 2.36 -2.94 -1.46
C SER A 52 1.43 -3.23 -2.63
N SER A 53 0.40 -4.06 -2.41
CA SER A 53 -0.62 -4.36 -3.42
C SER A 53 -1.40 -3.10 -3.79
N GLU A 54 -1.73 -2.27 -2.81
CA GLU A 54 -2.45 -1.01 -3.04
C GLU A 54 -1.62 -0.04 -3.88
N PHE A 55 -0.33 0.10 -3.56
CA PHE A 55 0.60 0.89 -4.36
C PHE A 55 0.75 0.35 -5.80
N MET A 56 0.86 -0.97 -5.98
CA MET A 56 0.92 -1.58 -7.31
C MET A 56 -0.33 -1.32 -8.15
N LEU A 57 -1.52 -1.37 -7.53
CA LEU A 57 -2.78 -1.03 -8.20
C LEU A 57 -2.80 0.44 -8.62
N PHE A 58 -2.36 1.34 -7.74
CA PHE A 58 -2.21 2.76 -8.05
C PHE A 58 -1.26 2.98 -9.23
N ASP A 59 -0.04 2.43 -9.18
CA ASP A 59 0.97 2.58 -10.22
C ASP A 59 0.45 2.07 -11.57
N SER A 60 -0.13 0.88 -11.60
CA SER A 60 -0.72 0.33 -12.83
C SER A 60 -1.81 1.23 -13.41
N ARG A 61 -2.70 1.79 -12.58
CA ARG A 61 -3.79 2.66 -13.03
C ARG A 61 -3.29 4.00 -13.54
N ILE A 62 -2.40 4.67 -12.81
CA ILE A 62 -1.91 5.98 -13.21
C ILE A 62 -1.02 5.88 -14.47
N GLN A 63 -0.26 4.79 -14.63
CA GLN A 63 0.46 4.51 -15.87
C GLN A 63 -0.52 4.29 -17.03
N ASN A 64 -1.55 3.47 -16.83
CA ASN A 64 -2.57 3.24 -17.87
C ASN A 64 -3.30 4.53 -18.27
N ASP A 65 -3.69 5.37 -17.30
CA ASP A 65 -4.34 6.66 -17.58
C ASP A 65 -3.36 7.64 -18.27
N SER A 66 -2.09 7.62 -17.88
CA SER A 66 -1.02 8.38 -18.53
C SER A 66 -0.81 7.92 -19.97
N GLU A 67 -0.82 6.63 -20.25
CA GLU A 67 -0.62 6.10 -21.60
C GLU A 67 -1.82 6.38 -22.50
N ASN A 68 -3.04 6.27 -21.97
CA ASN A 68 -4.28 6.47 -22.72
C ASN A 68 -4.78 7.93 -22.77
N SER A 69 -3.95 8.88 -22.34
CA SER A 69 -4.29 10.31 -22.35
C SER A 69 -3.61 11.09 -23.46
N ASP A 70 -4.36 12.04 -24.01
CA ASP A 70 -3.84 13.08 -24.88
C ASP A 70 -3.12 14.17 -24.09
N LYS A 71 -3.73 14.59 -22.96
CA LYS A 71 -3.24 15.70 -22.15
C LYS A 71 -3.15 15.29 -20.69
N PHE A 72 -2.18 15.90 -20.02
CA PHE A 72 -2.02 15.82 -18.58
C PHE A 72 -1.80 17.24 -18.07
N VAL A 73 -2.71 17.73 -17.23
CA VAL A 73 -2.77 19.14 -16.82
C VAL A 73 -3.03 19.29 -15.34
N PHE A 74 -2.64 20.42 -14.77
CA PHE A 74 -2.98 20.78 -13.39
C PHE A 74 -4.08 21.84 -13.39
N LYS A 75 -5.20 21.58 -12.70
CA LYS A 75 -6.34 22.50 -12.59
C LYS A 75 -7.10 22.25 -11.28
N ASN A 76 -7.51 23.33 -10.60
CA ASN A 76 -8.30 23.28 -9.36
C ASN A 76 -7.67 22.35 -8.29
N ASP A 77 -6.36 22.45 -8.08
CA ASP A 77 -5.59 21.58 -7.18
C ASP A 77 -5.66 20.08 -7.48
N GLN A 78 -5.97 19.73 -8.73
CA GLN A 78 -6.05 18.35 -9.21
C GLN A 78 -5.21 18.15 -10.47
N PHE A 79 -4.68 16.94 -10.57
CA PHE A 79 -3.97 16.43 -11.73
C PHE A 79 -4.97 15.73 -12.64
N ILE A 80 -5.15 16.21 -13.86
CA ILE A 80 -6.20 15.75 -14.76
C ILE A 80 -5.58 15.14 -16.01
N PHE A 81 -5.87 13.87 -16.25
CA PHE A 81 -5.64 13.21 -17.52
C PHE A 81 -6.89 13.35 -18.39
N GLN A 82 -6.73 13.90 -19.60
CA GLN A 82 -7.77 13.88 -20.62
C GLN A 82 -7.50 12.71 -21.56
N LEU A 83 -8.36 11.69 -21.51
CA LEU A 83 -8.27 10.48 -22.31
C LEU A 83 -8.64 10.73 -23.78
N TYR A 84 -8.24 9.82 -24.66
CA TYR A 84 -8.53 9.91 -26.11
C TYR A 84 -10.04 9.96 -26.45
N ASP A 85 -10.89 9.39 -25.58
CA ASP A 85 -12.35 9.38 -25.70
C ASP A 85 -13.01 10.64 -25.10
N SER A 86 -12.22 11.66 -24.73
CA SER A 86 -12.63 12.86 -24.01
C SER A 86 -13.09 12.64 -22.56
N THR A 87 -12.91 11.44 -22.01
CA THR A 87 -13.10 11.20 -20.58
C THR A 87 -12.02 11.93 -19.77
N GLU A 88 -12.40 12.56 -18.66
CA GLU A 88 -11.46 13.16 -17.71
C GLU A 88 -11.25 12.23 -16.51
N VAL A 89 -9.99 11.96 -16.19
CA VAL A 89 -9.59 11.29 -14.95
C VAL A 89 -8.83 12.27 -14.09
N SER A 90 -9.39 12.61 -12.93
CA SER A 90 -8.75 13.51 -11.97
C SER A 90 -8.10 12.74 -10.83
N TYR A 91 -6.96 13.27 -10.38
CA TYR A 91 -6.17 12.78 -9.27
C TYR A 91 -5.98 13.92 -8.27
N GLN A 92 -6.46 13.71 -7.05
CA GLN A 92 -6.27 14.62 -5.93
C GLN A 92 -5.31 13.98 -4.92
N PHE A 93 -4.16 14.63 -4.73
CA PHE A 93 -3.13 14.18 -3.81
C PHE A 93 -3.33 14.88 -2.47
N LEU A 94 -3.63 14.10 -1.42
CA LEU A 94 -3.79 14.58 -0.05
C LEU A 94 -2.70 13.94 0.83
N GLU A 95 -2.54 14.44 2.06
CA GLU A 95 -1.41 14.06 2.92
C GLU A 95 -1.34 12.53 3.19
N ASN A 96 -2.49 11.88 3.36
CA ASN A 96 -2.59 10.48 3.78
C ASN A 96 -3.28 9.56 2.77
N TYR A 97 -3.82 10.12 1.69
CA TYR A 97 -4.52 9.35 0.67
C TYR A 97 -4.55 10.10 -0.65
N LEU A 98 -4.83 9.37 -1.72
CA LEU A 98 -5.05 9.87 -3.05
C LEU A 98 -6.45 9.50 -3.50
N VAL A 99 -7.14 10.43 -4.12
CA VAL A 99 -8.46 10.18 -4.72
C VAL A 99 -8.31 10.25 -6.24
N ARG A 100 -8.71 9.17 -6.90
CA ARG A 100 -8.86 9.11 -8.36
C ARG A 100 -10.34 9.15 -8.70
N THR A 101 -10.78 10.09 -9.53
CA THR A 101 -12.17 10.18 -9.99
C THR A 101 -12.24 10.05 -11.51
N CYS A 102 -13.14 9.21 -12.00
CA CYS A 102 -13.37 8.96 -13.42
C CYS A 102 -14.88 8.70 -13.64
N ASN A 103 -15.54 9.48 -14.49
CA ASN A 103 -16.97 9.31 -14.81
C ASN A 103 -17.85 9.08 -13.56
N GLU A 104 -17.75 9.98 -12.58
CA GLU A 104 -18.47 9.94 -11.28
C GLU A 104 -18.06 8.81 -10.31
N HIS A 105 -17.27 7.84 -10.75
CA HIS A 105 -16.71 6.82 -9.88
C HIS A 105 -15.40 7.32 -9.26
N SER A 106 -15.30 7.22 -7.93
CA SER A 106 -14.09 7.57 -7.20
C SER A 106 -13.49 6.35 -6.52
N ASP A 107 -12.17 6.22 -6.64
CA ASP A 107 -11.36 5.23 -5.94
C ASP A 107 -10.36 5.96 -5.04
N THR A 108 -10.10 5.42 -3.85
CA THR A 108 -9.21 6.01 -2.85
C THR A 108 -8.08 5.06 -2.55
N THR A 109 -6.86 5.59 -2.58
CA THR A 109 -5.66 4.85 -2.22
C THR A 109 -5.01 5.46 -1.00
N PHE A 110 -4.71 4.64 0.01
CA PHE A 110 -4.27 5.03 1.34
C PHE A 110 -2.76 4.83 1.53
N PHE A 111 -1.98 5.78 1.01
CA PHE A 111 -0.58 5.92 1.40
C PHE A 111 -0.24 7.40 1.62
N LYS A 112 0.77 7.63 2.47
CA LYS A 112 1.22 8.99 2.75
C LYS A 112 2.06 9.52 1.62
N ILE A 113 1.73 10.73 1.17
CA ILE A 113 2.42 11.45 0.10
C ILE A 113 3.14 12.65 0.71
N LYS A 114 4.39 12.86 0.31
CA LYS A 114 5.18 14.04 0.67
C LYS A 114 5.91 14.59 -0.54
N ASP A 115 6.31 15.86 -0.41
CA ASP A 115 7.26 16.49 -1.33
C ASP A 115 6.80 16.39 -2.81
N LEU A 116 5.50 16.57 -3.04
CA LEU A 116 4.89 16.54 -4.37
C LEU A 116 5.36 17.76 -5.17
N THR A 117 5.97 17.46 -6.30
CA THR A 117 6.52 18.43 -7.23
C THR A 117 6.16 18.02 -8.65
N TYR A 118 6.03 18.98 -9.55
CA TYR A 118 5.76 18.70 -10.96
C TYR A 118 6.50 19.70 -11.85
N THR A 119 6.81 19.26 -13.07
CA THR A 119 7.38 20.14 -14.09
C THR A 119 6.44 20.20 -15.28
N ASN A 120 6.40 21.37 -15.95
CA ASN A 120 5.60 21.58 -17.14
C ASN A 120 6.50 21.57 -18.38
N TYR A 121 5.93 21.22 -19.54
CA TYR A 121 6.59 21.47 -20.82
C TYR A 121 6.51 22.96 -21.18
N SER A 122 5.30 23.43 -21.46
CA SER A 122 4.94 24.80 -21.79
C SER A 122 3.47 25.00 -21.38
N GLY A 123 3.12 26.16 -20.83
CA GLY A 123 1.80 26.43 -20.26
C GLY A 123 1.43 25.45 -19.13
N ASN A 124 0.20 24.92 -19.18
CA ASN A 124 -0.35 24.04 -18.15
C ASN A 124 -0.17 22.52 -18.42
N LEU A 125 0.56 22.13 -19.48
CA LEU A 125 0.86 20.72 -19.75
C LEU A 125 1.97 20.21 -18.83
N ILE A 126 1.65 19.20 -18.05
CA ILE A 126 2.56 18.57 -17.11
C ILE A 126 3.45 17.57 -17.84
N LYS A 127 4.76 17.77 -17.73
CA LYS A 127 5.76 16.85 -18.25
C LYS A 127 5.98 15.67 -17.31
N GLU A 128 6.18 15.96 -16.03
CA GLU A 128 6.43 14.94 -15.03
C GLU A 128 5.91 15.34 -13.66
N ILE A 129 5.53 14.35 -12.86
CA ILE A 129 5.28 14.49 -11.43
C ILE A 129 6.24 13.61 -10.66
N GLU A 130 6.64 14.11 -9.50
CA GLU A 130 7.54 13.44 -8.60
C GLU A 130 7.07 13.67 -7.16
N PHE A 131 6.97 12.61 -6.39
CA PHE A 131 6.57 12.68 -4.99
C PHE A 131 7.13 11.51 -4.19
N ASP A 132 7.14 11.66 -2.89
CA ASP A 132 7.55 10.62 -1.97
C ASP A 132 6.37 9.86 -1.39
N ILE A 133 6.46 8.55 -1.43
CA ILE A 133 5.49 7.62 -0.85
C ILE A 133 6.11 6.99 0.38
N ILE A 134 5.37 6.98 1.48
CA ILE A 134 5.79 6.28 2.71
C ILE A 134 5.01 4.97 2.84
N LEU A 135 5.67 3.84 2.61
CA LEU A 135 5.12 2.49 2.76
C LEU A 135 5.92 1.74 3.83
N ASN A 136 5.26 1.16 4.83
CA ASN A 136 5.93 0.43 5.92
C ASN A 136 7.11 1.17 6.58
N ASN A 137 6.99 2.49 6.80
CA ASN A 137 8.04 3.40 7.28
C ASN A 137 9.26 3.56 6.35
N ASN A 138 9.20 3.03 5.14
CA ASN A 138 10.20 3.27 4.10
C ASN A 138 9.71 4.37 3.16
N LYS A 139 10.61 5.28 2.79
CA LYS A 139 10.37 6.39 1.87
C LYS A 139 10.81 5.97 0.47
N PHE A 140 9.91 6.04 -0.51
CA PHE A 140 10.17 5.73 -1.91
C PHE A 140 9.84 6.94 -2.77
N ARG A 141 10.76 7.34 -3.65
CA ARG A 141 10.52 8.43 -4.60
C ARG A 141 9.84 7.85 -5.84
N TYR A 142 8.64 8.34 -6.14
CA TYR A 142 7.85 7.96 -7.29
C TYR A 142 8.01 8.98 -8.41
N TYR A 143 8.12 8.50 -9.64
CA TYR A 143 8.32 9.30 -10.84
C TYR A 143 7.33 8.89 -11.91
N LEU A 144 6.52 9.84 -12.39
CA LEU A 144 5.69 9.64 -13.57
C LEU A 144 6.01 10.71 -14.60
N LYS A 145 6.44 10.27 -15.79
CA LYS A 145 6.75 11.14 -16.92
C LYS A 145 5.79 10.87 -18.06
N LYS A 146 5.04 11.89 -18.46
CA LYS A 146 4.14 11.82 -19.61
C LYS A 146 4.93 11.98 -20.90
N LYS A 147 4.84 10.97 -21.77
CA LYS A 147 5.33 11.04 -23.16
C LYS A 147 4.18 11.55 -24.03
N TYR A 148 4.38 12.73 -24.62
CA TYR A 148 3.46 13.30 -25.58
C TYR A 148 3.90 12.97 -27.00
N ASN A 149 2.94 12.84 -27.91
CA ASN A 149 3.23 12.85 -29.33
C ASN A 149 3.65 14.26 -29.77
N ASN A 150 4.53 14.36 -30.76
CA ASN A 150 5.00 15.62 -31.33
C ASN A 150 3.84 16.49 -31.83
N SER A 151 2.79 15.88 -32.41
CA SER A 151 1.59 16.59 -32.84
C SER A 151 0.89 17.32 -31.70
N THR A 152 0.76 16.69 -30.53
CA THR A 152 0.16 17.29 -29.33
C THR A 152 0.98 18.48 -28.84
N LEU A 153 2.30 18.35 -28.82
CA LEU A 153 3.20 19.42 -28.40
C LEU A 153 3.14 20.63 -29.34
N VAL A 154 3.16 20.40 -30.65
CA VAL A 154 3.05 21.46 -31.67
C VAL A 154 1.70 22.17 -31.57
N ASN A 155 0.60 21.43 -31.53
CA ASN A 155 -0.74 22.01 -31.42
C ASN A 155 -0.91 22.85 -30.15
N PHE A 156 -0.35 22.39 -29.02
CA PHE A 156 -0.42 23.14 -27.78
C PHE A 156 0.42 24.42 -27.80
N SER A 157 1.59 24.38 -28.45
CA SER A 157 2.44 25.57 -28.62
C SER A 157 1.80 26.64 -29.50
N LEU A 158 1.04 26.23 -30.53
CA LEU A 158 0.33 27.15 -31.43
C LEU A 158 -0.90 27.78 -30.77
N ASN A 159 -1.66 27.01 -29.97
CA ASN A 159 -2.88 27.50 -29.34
C ASN A 159 -2.66 28.36 -28.10
N ASN A 160 -1.50 28.26 -27.42
CA ASN A 160 -1.15 29.10 -26.26
C ASN A 160 -0.11 30.17 -26.57
N GLY A 161 0.24 30.36 -27.86
CA GLY A 161 1.18 31.38 -28.34
C GLY A 161 0.53 32.72 -28.71
N ASN A 162 -0.75 32.93 -28.39
CA ASN A 162 -1.48 34.19 -28.56
C ASN A 162 -1.82 34.80 -27.19
#